data_AF-A0A6L7LZL0-F1
#
_entry.id   AF-A0A6L7LZL0-F1
#
_cell.length_a   1.000
_cell.length_b   1.000
_cell.length_c   1.000
_cell.angle_alpha   90.00
_cell.angle_beta   90.00
_cell.angle_gamma   90.00
#
_symmetry.space_group_name_H-M   'P 1'
#
loop_
_entity.id
_entity.type
_entity.pdbx_description
1 polymer ?
#
loop_
_entity_poly.entity_id
_entity_poly.type
_entity_poly.pdbx_seq_one_letter_code
_entity_poly.pdbx_strand_id
1 'polypeptide(L)'
;MAISLQDVVDDLYRIAVLEGSTQSPSRLDLLADLCIEQLSYRKVNNVGKEIVIPGFGRSKKWDVAWPSTGKTRLGISLKSLLSNIRGTVPNRIDDLMGELTSVQLKSPEIVTGYIVIFDAASNGNSYRRDGTRWIDFFSKSIEQLTGRDSPSWASGTLEASAIVTVDFTSDARVLDAPDLNDFFDRITDRLRDRNPELFE
;
A
#
# COMPACT_ATOMS: atom_id res chain seq x y z
N MET A 1 -2.55 1.57 23.27
CA MET A 1 -1.98 2.78 22.65
C MET A 1 -2.29 2.66 21.18
N ALA A 2 -2.78 3.73 20.54
CA ALA A 2 -3.00 3.72 19.10
C ALA A 2 -1.65 3.70 18.38
N ILE A 3 -1.50 2.87 17.35
CA ILE A 3 -0.27 2.85 16.55
C ILE A 3 -0.17 4.16 15.77
N SER A 4 0.94 4.87 15.87
CA SER A 4 1.20 6.06 15.06
C SER A 4 2.02 5.73 13.81
N LEU A 5 1.97 6.61 12.81
CA LEU A 5 2.83 6.47 11.63
C LEU A 5 4.31 6.54 12.00
N GLN A 6 4.68 7.33 13.01
CA GLN A 6 6.06 7.40 13.46
C GLN A 6 6.50 6.08 14.11
N ASP A 7 5.66 5.43 14.91
CA ASP A 7 5.98 4.09 15.47
C ASP A 7 6.27 3.07 14.37
N VAL A 8 5.51 3.11 13.28
CA VAL A 8 5.73 2.27 12.09
C VAL A 8 7.08 2.55 11.43
N VAL A 9 7.43 3.83 11.31
CA VAL A 9 8.69 4.27 10.69
C VAL A 9 9.90 3.89 11.56
N ASP A 10 9.78 4.03 12.89
CA ASP A 10 10.79 3.62 13.86
C ASP A 10 11.03 2.10 13.82
N ASP A 11 9.95 1.31 13.76
CA ASP A 11 10.05 -0.15 13.68
C ASP A 11 10.70 -0.61 12.36
N LEU A 12 10.29 -0.01 11.24
CA LEU A 12 10.89 -0.30 9.95
C LEU A 12 12.38 0.09 9.91
N TYR A 13 12.75 1.23 10.50
CA TYR A 13 14.16 1.64 10.60
C TYR A 13 14.98 0.64 11.43
N ARG A 14 14.46 0.25 12.61
CA ARG A 14 15.10 -0.76 13.47
C ARG A 14 15.37 -2.05 12.69
N ILE A 15 14.35 -2.61 12.04
CA ILE A 15 14.48 -3.90 11.34
C ILE A 15 15.35 -3.79 10.08
N ALA A 16 15.10 -2.79 9.23
CA ALA A 16 15.72 -2.73 7.91
C ALA A 16 17.12 -2.11 7.93
N VAL A 17 17.38 -1.16 8.83
CA VAL A 17 18.65 -0.42 8.88
C VAL A 17 19.53 -0.90 10.03
N LEU A 18 19.03 -0.91 11.27
CA LEU A 18 19.86 -1.27 12.43
C LEU A 18 20.16 -2.78 12.48
N GLU A 19 19.17 -3.63 12.18
CA GLU A 19 19.32 -5.08 12.15
C GLU A 19 19.77 -5.61 10.78
N GLY A 20 19.84 -4.75 9.76
CA GLY A 20 20.24 -5.10 8.39
C GLY A 20 19.31 -6.09 7.68
N SER A 21 18.11 -6.34 8.23
CA SER A 21 17.18 -7.38 7.78
C SER A 21 16.23 -6.87 6.71
N THR A 22 16.78 -6.33 5.63
CA THR A 22 16.03 -5.69 4.52
C THR A 22 15.08 -6.64 3.77
N GLN A 23 15.25 -7.96 3.93
CA GLN A 23 14.37 -9.00 3.37
C GLN A 23 13.46 -9.64 4.41
N SER A 24 13.43 -9.14 5.66
CA SER A 24 12.54 -9.69 6.68
C SER A 24 11.08 -9.63 6.20
N PRO A 25 10.32 -10.74 6.28
CA PRO A 25 8.90 -10.74 6.00
C PRO A 25 8.10 -9.90 7.01
N SER A 26 8.60 -9.73 8.23
CA SER A 26 7.90 -9.00 9.31
C SER A 26 8.08 -7.48 9.28
N ARG A 27 8.89 -6.93 8.38
CA ARG A 27 9.28 -5.50 8.43
C ARG A 27 8.13 -4.52 8.21
N LEU A 28 6.98 -4.99 7.73
CA LEU A 28 5.77 -4.20 7.52
C LEU A 28 4.63 -4.63 8.44
N ASP A 29 4.89 -5.48 9.44
CA ASP A 29 3.84 -5.99 10.33
C ASP A 29 3.19 -4.87 11.13
N LEU A 30 3.98 -3.91 11.65
CA LEU A 30 3.43 -2.78 12.38
C LEU A 30 2.61 -1.84 11.49
N LEU A 31 2.99 -1.69 10.21
CA LEU A 31 2.18 -0.96 9.22
C LEU A 31 0.86 -1.70 8.93
N ALA A 32 0.90 -3.02 8.84
CA ALA A 32 -0.29 -3.84 8.67
C ALA A 32 -1.23 -3.74 9.88
N ASP A 33 -0.68 -3.72 11.09
CA ASP A 33 -1.44 -3.53 12.33
C ASP A 33 -2.07 -2.13 12.40
N LEU A 34 -1.35 -1.09 11.99
CA LEU A 34 -1.92 0.26 11.82
C LEU A 34 -3.11 0.25 10.86
N CYS A 35 -2.99 -0.43 9.71
CA CYS A 35 -4.09 -0.53 8.75
C CYS A 35 -5.31 -1.23 9.35
N ILE A 36 -5.11 -2.32 10.09
CA ILE A 36 -6.19 -3.06 10.74
C ILE A 36 -6.87 -2.19 11.80
N GLU A 37 -6.10 -1.46 12.63
CA GLU A 37 -6.64 -0.54 13.63
C GLU A 37 -7.52 0.55 12.98
N GLN A 38 -7.01 1.17 11.91
CA GLN A 38 -7.71 2.23 11.18
C GLN A 38 -8.97 1.75 10.45
N LEU A 39 -8.95 0.53 9.91
CA LEU A 39 -10.12 -0.11 9.29
C LEU A 39 -11.15 -0.52 10.34
N SER A 40 -10.73 -1.03 11.48
CA SER A 40 -11.62 -1.40 12.59
C SER A 40 -12.32 -0.16 13.19
N TYR A 41 -11.60 0.96 13.33
CA TYR A 41 -12.19 2.25 13.71
C TYR A 41 -13.33 2.66 12.76
N ARG A 42 -13.21 2.32 11.48
CA ARG A 42 -14.22 2.55 10.43
C ARG A 42 -15.25 1.43 10.30
N LYS A 43 -15.32 0.54 11.30
CA LYS A 43 -16.24 -0.61 11.39
C LYS A 43 -16.02 -1.69 10.32
N VAL A 44 -14.86 -1.73 9.68
CA VAL A 44 -14.44 -2.86 8.83
C VAL A 44 -13.70 -3.86 9.74
N ASN A 45 -14.46 -4.77 10.35
CA ASN A 45 -13.95 -5.75 11.31
C ASN A 45 -13.58 -7.08 10.63
N ASN A 46 -12.78 -7.92 11.29
CA ASN A 46 -12.26 -9.20 10.73
C ASN A 46 -11.30 -9.03 9.55
N VAL A 47 -10.63 -7.88 9.47
CA VAL A 47 -9.49 -7.68 8.57
C VAL A 47 -8.32 -8.53 9.08
N GLY A 48 -7.63 -9.21 8.18
CA GLY A 48 -6.47 -10.04 8.51
C GLY A 48 -5.23 -9.64 7.73
N LYS A 49 -4.08 -10.05 8.25
CA LYS A 49 -2.78 -9.92 7.59
C LYS A 49 -2.56 -11.09 6.65
N GLU A 50 -1.75 -10.89 5.62
CA GLU A 50 -1.10 -11.99 4.90
C GLU A 50 -2.09 -12.97 4.21
N ILE A 51 -3.24 -12.47 3.76
CA ILE A 51 -4.32 -13.27 3.19
C ILE A 51 -4.07 -13.57 1.72
N VAL A 52 -4.26 -14.83 1.34
CA VAL A 52 -4.14 -15.28 -0.05
C VAL A 52 -5.44 -14.98 -0.82
N ILE A 53 -5.34 -14.10 -1.81
CA ILE A 53 -6.43 -13.75 -2.72
C ILE A 53 -6.21 -14.46 -4.07
N PRO A 54 -7.17 -15.27 -4.55
CA PRO A 54 -7.10 -15.84 -5.89
C PRO A 54 -7.16 -14.74 -6.97
N GLY A 55 -6.15 -14.70 -7.85
CA GLY A 55 -6.18 -13.90 -9.08
C GLY A 55 -6.58 -14.76 -10.30
N PHE A 56 -6.72 -14.13 -11.46
CA PHE A 56 -7.09 -14.82 -12.71
C PHE A 56 -6.05 -15.86 -13.16
N GLY A 57 -4.75 -15.57 -12.98
CA GLY A 57 -3.67 -16.50 -13.35
C GLY A 57 -2.94 -17.14 -12.17
N ARG A 58 -2.76 -16.41 -11.06
CA ARG A 58 -2.10 -16.89 -9.84
C ARG A 58 -2.75 -16.28 -8.61
N SER A 59 -2.78 -17.05 -7.52
CA SER A 59 -3.09 -16.51 -6.21
C SER A 59 -1.95 -15.63 -5.70
N LYS A 60 -2.28 -14.57 -4.97
CA LYS A 60 -1.30 -13.67 -4.38
C LYS A 60 -1.58 -13.45 -2.90
N LYS A 61 -0.53 -13.37 -2.10
CA LYS A 61 -0.60 -12.97 -0.69
C LYS A 61 -0.66 -11.45 -0.62
N TRP A 62 -1.73 -10.92 -0.03
CA TRP A 62 -1.93 -9.50 0.23
C TRP A 62 -1.57 -9.19 1.68
N ASP A 63 -0.95 -8.04 1.89
CA ASP A 63 -0.38 -7.68 3.18
C ASP A 63 -1.50 -7.46 4.22
N VAL A 64 -2.59 -6.81 3.82
CA VAL A 64 -3.83 -6.65 4.61
C VAL A 64 -5.02 -6.94 3.71
N ALA A 65 -6.00 -7.72 4.18
CA ALA A 65 -7.20 -7.99 3.39
C ALA A 65 -8.45 -8.21 4.26
N TRP A 66 -9.62 -8.01 3.66
CA TRP A 66 -10.91 -8.26 4.30
C TRP A 66 -11.69 -9.36 3.57
N PRO A 67 -11.69 -10.60 4.09
CA PRO A 67 -12.53 -11.66 3.59
C PRO A 67 -13.97 -11.48 4.09
N SER A 68 -14.94 -11.58 3.20
CA SER A 68 -16.37 -11.57 3.52
C SER A 68 -17.16 -12.45 2.57
N THR A 69 -18.11 -13.22 3.12
CA THR A 69 -19.02 -14.12 2.38
C THR A 69 -18.31 -15.02 1.36
N GLY A 70 -17.19 -15.65 1.73
CA GLY A 70 -16.45 -16.57 0.85
C GLY A 70 -15.62 -15.91 -0.26
N LYS A 71 -15.55 -14.56 -0.30
CA LYS A 71 -14.70 -13.80 -1.23
C LYS A 71 -13.85 -12.80 -0.45
N THR A 72 -12.82 -12.25 -1.06
CA THR A 72 -12.09 -11.11 -0.48
C THR A 72 -12.57 -9.82 -1.13
N ARG A 73 -12.99 -8.84 -0.32
CA ARG A 73 -13.60 -7.58 -0.81
C ARG A 73 -12.68 -6.38 -0.67
N LEU A 74 -11.64 -6.47 0.16
CA LEU A 74 -10.58 -5.47 0.28
C LEU A 74 -9.22 -6.16 0.23
N GLY A 75 -8.27 -5.59 -0.50
CA GLY A 75 -6.85 -5.90 -0.40
C GLY A 75 -6.02 -4.63 -0.34
N ILE A 76 -5.13 -4.50 0.63
CA ILE A 76 -4.15 -3.41 0.71
C ILE A 76 -2.75 -4.02 0.60
N SER A 77 -2.00 -3.52 -0.38
CA SER A 77 -0.61 -3.91 -0.59
C SER A 77 0.29 -2.88 0.09
N LEU A 78 1.20 -3.36 0.93
CA LEU A 78 2.13 -2.55 1.72
C LEU A 78 3.54 -2.77 1.19
N LYS A 79 4.29 -1.70 0.93
CA LYS A 79 5.68 -1.83 0.43
C LYS A 79 6.60 -0.83 1.12
N SER A 80 7.88 -1.18 1.14
CA SER A 80 8.95 -0.24 1.50
C SER A 80 10.01 -0.20 0.39
N LEU A 81 10.43 1.01 0.04
CA LEU A 81 11.44 1.31 -0.96
C LEU A 81 12.58 2.06 -0.28
N LEU A 82 13.56 1.30 0.23
CA LEU A 82 14.63 1.83 1.09
C LEU A 82 15.97 1.97 0.37
N SER A 83 16.20 1.20 -0.69
CA SER A 83 17.46 1.20 -1.44
C SER A 83 17.25 0.75 -2.89
N ASN A 84 18.26 0.99 -3.73
CA ASN A 84 18.27 0.62 -5.15
C ASN A 84 17.03 1.11 -5.93
N ILE A 85 16.59 2.34 -5.67
CA ILE A 85 15.37 2.92 -6.23
C ILE A 85 15.34 2.87 -7.77
N ARG A 86 16.47 3.14 -8.42
CA ARG A 86 16.58 3.11 -9.89
C ARG A 86 16.21 1.74 -10.49
N GLY A 87 16.59 0.65 -9.82
CA GLY A 87 16.26 -0.71 -10.25
C GLY A 87 14.89 -1.18 -9.78
N THR A 88 14.43 -0.71 -8.62
CA THR A 88 13.21 -1.22 -7.98
C THR A 88 11.96 -0.50 -8.47
N VAL A 89 12.00 0.81 -8.71
CA VAL A 89 10.79 1.60 -9.01
C VAL A 89 10.07 1.14 -10.29
N PRO A 90 10.72 0.98 -11.46
CA PRO A 90 10.03 0.55 -12.68
C PRO A 90 9.35 -0.81 -12.50
N ASN A 91 10.11 -1.80 -12.00
CA ASN A 91 9.61 -3.14 -11.74
C ASN A 91 8.44 -3.13 -10.76
N ARG A 92 8.47 -2.26 -9.75
CA ARG A 92 7.41 -2.16 -8.74
C ARG A 92 6.09 -1.64 -9.32
N ILE A 93 6.16 -0.68 -10.25
CA ILE A 93 4.97 -0.16 -10.93
C ILE A 93 4.36 -1.26 -11.81
N ASP A 94 5.19 -1.96 -12.58
CA ASP A 94 4.75 -3.05 -13.46
C ASP A 94 4.13 -4.21 -12.66
N ASP A 95 4.79 -4.63 -11.56
CA ASP A 95 4.29 -5.64 -10.63
C ASP A 95 2.91 -5.26 -10.09
N LEU A 96 2.77 -4.02 -9.62
CA LEU A 96 1.52 -3.51 -9.04
C LEU A 96 0.39 -3.57 -10.07
N MET A 97 0.61 -3.06 -11.29
CA MET A 97 -0.40 -3.08 -12.35
C MET A 97 -0.84 -4.52 -12.70
N GLY A 98 0.11 -5.45 -12.81
CA GLY A 98 -0.18 -6.85 -13.10
C GLY A 98 -0.97 -7.54 -11.99
N GLU A 99 -0.62 -7.25 -10.73
CA GLU A 99 -1.31 -7.78 -9.56
C GLU A 99 -2.75 -7.27 -9.44
N LEU A 100 -2.94 -5.96 -9.60
CA LEU A 100 -4.26 -5.31 -9.60
C LEU A 100 -5.13 -5.88 -10.71
N THR A 101 -4.60 -5.96 -11.93
CA THR A 101 -5.33 -6.50 -13.08
C THR A 101 -5.77 -7.94 -12.82
N SER A 102 -4.86 -8.80 -12.34
CA SER A 102 -5.15 -10.22 -12.09
C SER A 102 -6.28 -10.41 -11.05
N VAL A 103 -6.24 -9.66 -9.95
CA VAL A 103 -7.23 -9.75 -8.88
C VAL A 103 -8.56 -9.13 -9.29
N GLN A 104 -8.55 -7.98 -9.95
CA GLN A 104 -9.78 -7.28 -10.35
C GLN A 104 -10.51 -7.97 -11.51
N LEU A 105 -9.81 -8.68 -12.39
CA LEU A 105 -10.47 -9.54 -13.39
C LEU A 105 -11.18 -10.73 -12.75
N LYS A 106 -10.69 -11.24 -11.62
CA LYS A 106 -11.29 -12.37 -10.90
C LYS A 106 -12.41 -11.93 -9.94
N SER A 107 -12.25 -10.76 -9.33
CA SER A 107 -13.20 -10.17 -8.37
C SER A 107 -13.34 -8.67 -8.67
N PRO A 108 -14.13 -8.27 -9.68
CA PRO A 108 -14.33 -6.87 -10.05
C PRO A 108 -14.79 -5.97 -8.91
N GLU A 109 -15.51 -6.54 -7.93
CA GLU A 109 -16.02 -5.91 -6.72
C GLU A 109 -14.92 -5.49 -5.72
N ILE A 110 -13.72 -6.05 -5.83
CA ILE A 110 -12.68 -5.86 -4.83
C ILE A 110 -12.19 -4.41 -4.81
N VAL A 111 -12.04 -3.87 -3.61
CA VAL A 111 -11.38 -2.58 -3.36
C VAL A 111 -9.91 -2.84 -3.07
N THR A 112 -9.04 -2.04 -3.68
CA THR A 112 -7.59 -2.18 -3.62
C THR A 112 -6.93 -0.89 -3.16
N GLY A 113 -6.10 -1.01 -2.13
CA GLY A 113 -5.29 0.08 -1.59
C GLY A 113 -3.80 -0.20 -1.73
N TYR A 114 -2.99 0.86 -1.71
CA TYR A 114 -1.54 0.74 -1.77
C TYR A 114 -0.85 1.75 -0.86
N ILE A 115 -0.08 1.29 0.10
CA ILE A 115 0.73 2.16 0.98
C ILE A 115 2.21 1.85 0.79
N VAL A 116 3.01 2.88 0.59
CA VAL A 116 4.45 2.75 0.41
C VAL A 116 5.21 3.67 1.35
N ILE A 117 6.20 3.12 2.05
CA ILE A 117 7.22 3.91 2.76
C ILE A 117 8.45 4.02 1.85
N PHE A 118 8.87 5.25 1.56
CA PHE A 118 9.96 5.57 0.64
C PHE A 118 11.06 6.33 1.36
N ASP A 119 12.27 5.77 1.44
CA ASP A 119 13.43 6.48 1.99
C ASP A 119 13.95 7.50 0.98
N ALA A 120 13.51 8.74 1.15
CA ALA A 120 13.82 9.85 0.28
C ALA A 120 15.12 10.55 0.67
N ALA A 121 15.67 10.34 1.86
CA ALA A 121 16.94 10.98 2.21
C ALA A 121 18.14 10.17 1.69
N SER A 122 18.11 8.85 1.86
CA SER A 122 19.18 7.99 1.33
C SER A 122 19.17 7.91 -0.19
N ASN A 123 18.03 8.19 -0.83
CA ASN A 123 17.84 8.01 -2.27
C ASN A 123 17.26 9.22 -3.02
N GLY A 124 16.87 10.31 -2.37
CA GLY A 124 16.15 11.44 -3.00
C GLY A 124 16.99 12.29 -3.93
N ASN A 125 18.31 12.14 -3.87
CA ASN A 125 19.25 12.67 -4.87
C ASN A 125 19.43 11.72 -6.07
N SER A 126 18.68 10.62 -6.15
CA SER A 126 18.68 9.74 -7.32
C SER A 126 17.79 10.34 -8.40
N TYR A 127 18.43 10.79 -9.46
CA TYR A 127 17.78 11.34 -10.65
C TYR A 127 17.66 10.29 -11.75
N ARG A 128 16.59 10.40 -12.53
CA ARG A 128 16.45 9.76 -13.84
C ARG A 128 17.32 10.48 -14.85
N ARG A 129 17.51 9.85 -16.03
CA ARG A 129 18.26 10.45 -17.15
C ARG A 129 17.65 11.77 -17.65
N ASP A 130 16.34 11.93 -17.46
CA ASP A 130 15.56 13.11 -17.84
C ASP A 130 15.63 14.25 -16.80
N GLY A 131 16.40 14.09 -15.70
CA GLY A 131 16.53 15.08 -14.64
C GLY A 131 15.42 15.05 -13.59
N THR A 132 14.41 14.19 -13.72
CA THR A 132 13.34 14.00 -12.73
C THR A 132 13.84 13.16 -11.56
N ARG A 133 13.48 13.47 -10.31
CA ARG A 133 13.80 12.57 -9.18
C ARG A 133 12.97 11.30 -9.28
N TRP A 134 13.54 10.18 -8.86
CA TRP A 134 12.81 8.91 -8.88
C TRP A 134 11.54 8.92 -8.01
N ILE A 135 11.55 9.65 -6.88
CA ILE A 135 10.36 9.81 -6.03
C ILE A 135 9.24 10.57 -6.74
N ASP A 136 9.57 11.62 -7.50
CA ASP A 136 8.57 12.41 -8.24
C ASP A 136 7.96 11.56 -9.36
N PHE A 137 8.81 10.81 -10.09
CA PHE A 137 8.34 9.87 -11.11
C PHE A 137 7.43 8.79 -10.51
N PHE A 138 7.87 8.16 -9.41
CA PHE A 138 7.09 7.11 -8.75
C PHE A 138 5.74 7.64 -8.27
N SER A 139 5.74 8.78 -7.59
CA SER A 139 4.51 9.40 -7.05
C SER A 139 3.53 9.72 -8.18
N LYS A 140 4.00 10.32 -9.27
CA LYS A 140 3.18 10.60 -10.44
C LYS A 140 2.64 9.33 -11.10
N SER A 141 3.44 8.27 -11.19
CA SER A 141 2.97 6.98 -11.73
C SER A 141 1.91 6.34 -10.85
N ILE A 142 2.06 6.36 -9.53
CA ILE A 142 1.07 5.82 -8.60
C ILE A 142 -0.22 6.67 -8.60
N GLU A 143 -0.09 7.99 -8.70
CA GLU A 143 -1.23 8.92 -8.85
C GLU A 143 -2.04 8.59 -10.11
N GLN A 144 -1.38 8.36 -11.26
CA GLN A 144 -2.04 7.95 -12.50
C GLN A 144 -2.74 6.59 -12.41
N LEU A 145 -2.30 5.73 -11.50
CA LEU A 145 -2.94 4.44 -11.22
C LEU A 145 -4.06 4.55 -10.17
N THR A 146 -4.22 5.69 -9.51
CA THR A 146 -5.18 5.88 -8.41
C THR A 146 -6.45 6.60 -8.88
N GLY A 147 -7.58 6.35 -8.23
CA GLY A 147 -8.86 6.97 -8.55
C GLY A 147 -9.81 6.06 -9.32
N ARG A 148 -9.70 4.73 -9.13
CA ARG A 148 -10.57 3.72 -9.73
C ARG A 148 -12.02 3.91 -9.30
N ASP A 149 -12.77 4.63 -10.13
CA ASP A 149 -14.17 4.99 -9.89
C ASP A 149 -15.13 4.43 -10.95
N SER A 150 -16.40 4.34 -10.54
CA SER A 150 -17.53 4.07 -11.45
C SER A 150 -17.71 5.25 -12.42
N PRO A 151 -18.09 5.01 -13.69
CA PRO A 151 -18.43 3.73 -14.31
C PRO A 151 -17.23 3.02 -14.98
N SER A 152 -16.05 3.63 -14.99
CA SER A 152 -14.92 3.20 -15.82
C SER A 152 -14.20 1.94 -15.33
N TRP A 153 -14.31 1.56 -14.05
CA TRP A 153 -13.81 0.31 -13.41
C TRP A 153 -12.61 -0.39 -14.07
N ALA A 154 -11.64 0.38 -14.56
CA ALA A 154 -10.57 -0.14 -15.38
C ALA A 154 -9.69 -1.05 -14.53
N SER A 155 -9.53 -2.31 -14.95
CA SER A 155 -8.61 -3.23 -14.29
C SER A 155 -7.19 -2.65 -14.31
N GLY A 156 -6.44 -2.84 -13.22
CA GLY A 156 -5.07 -2.35 -13.09
C GLY A 156 -4.96 -0.98 -12.39
N THR A 157 -6.02 -0.49 -11.75
CA THR A 157 -6.03 0.79 -11.03
C THR A 157 -6.43 0.62 -9.56
N LEU A 158 -6.06 1.56 -8.69
CA LEU A 158 -6.28 1.59 -7.24
C LEU A 158 -7.43 2.53 -6.87
N GLU A 159 -8.11 2.22 -5.79
CA GLU A 159 -9.12 3.10 -5.20
C GLU A 159 -8.49 4.22 -4.37
N ALA A 160 -7.40 3.92 -3.67
CA ALA A 160 -6.58 4.89 -2.97
C ALA A 160 -5.11 4.44 -2.89
N SER A 161 -4.21 5.40 -2.76
CA SER A 161 -2.81 5.16 -2.47
C SER A 161 -2.25 6.17 -1.46
N ALA A 162 -1.22 5.79 -0.73
CA ALA A 162 -0.49 6.67 0.18
C ALA A 162 1.02 6.43 0.05
N ILE A 163 1.77 7.49 -0.20
CA ILE A 163 3.23 7.45 -0.27
C ILE A 163 3.76 8.27 0.90
N VAL A 164 4.37 7.58 1.86
CA VAL A 164 5.03 8.18 3.01
C VAL A 164 6.51 8.28 2.69
N THR A 165 7.07 9.48 2.74
CA THR A 165 8.51 9.68 2.58
C THR A 165 9.19 9.81 3.93
N VAL A 166 10.35 9.16 4.06
CA VAL A 166 11.12 9.10 5.30
C VAL A 166 12.58 9.45 5.06
N ASP A 167 13.26 9.80 6.14
CA ASP A 167 14.71 9.93 6.24
C ASP A 167 15.21 8.87 7.22
N PHE A 168 16.14 8.03 6.76
CA PHE A 168 16.84 7.02 7.56
C PHE A 168 18.36 7.23 7.62
N THR A 169 18.85 8.41 7.23
CA THR A 169 20.29 8.69 7.15
C THR A 169 20.98 8.79 8.50
N SER A 170 20.26 9.30 9.51
CA SER A 170 20.81 9.54 10.85
C SER A 170 19.89 9.05 11.97
N ASP A 171 18.58 9.14 11.77
CA ASP A 171 17.53 8.65 12.65
C ASP A 171 16.29 8.29 11.82
N ALA A 172 15.26 7.71 12.44
CA ALA A 172 13.99 7.40 11.79
C ALA A 172 13.05 8.61 11.81
N ARG A 173 12.76 9.20 10.64
CA ARG A 173 11.88 10.37 10.59
C ARG A 173 10.93 10.37 9.38
N VAL A 174 9.66 10.67 9.63
CA VAL A 174 8.71 11.05 8.57
C VAL A 174 9.06 12.44 8.02
N LEU A 175 9.30 12.52 6.71
CA LEU A 175 9.56 13.78 6.01
C LEU A 175 8.27 14.40 5.47
N ASP A 176 7.46 13.58 4.81
CA ASP A 176 6.17 13.95 4.25
C ASP A 176 5.25 12.72 4.21
N ALA A 177 3.97 12.93 4.50
CA ALA A 177 2.97 11.89 4.47
C ALA A 177 1.61 12.51 4.10
N PRO A 178 0.83 11.87 3.21
CA PRO A 178 -0.56 12.25 3.01
C PRO A 178 -1.36 12.00 4.31
N ASP A 179 -2.53 12.63 4.44
CA ASP A 179 -3.44 12.27 5.52
C ASP A 179 -3.90 10.82 5.31
N LEU A 180 -3.45 9.93 6.20
CA LEU A 180 -3.84 8.53 6.13
C LEU A 180 -5.33 8.35 6.41
N ASN A 181 -5.98 9.28 7.11
CA ASN A 181 -7.43 9.22 7.28
C ASN A 181 -8.15 9.34 5.94
N ASP A 182 -7.71 10.25 5.06
CA ASP A 182 -8.29 10.38 3.71
C ASP A 182 -8.14 9.08 2.92
N PHE A 183 -6.98 8.41 3.03
CA PHE A 183 -6.77 7.10 2.43
C PHE A 183 -7.76 6.06 2.96
N PHE A 184 -7.89 5.93 4.28
CA PHE A 184 -8.75 4.90 4.90
C PHE A 184 -10.24 5.21 4.73
N ASP A 185 -10.64 6.47 4.79
CA ASP A 185 -12.01 6.94 4.53
C ASP A 185 -12.37 6.60 3.08
N ARG A 186 -11.52 6.96 2.12
CA ARG A 186 -11.72 6.65 0.71
C ARG A 186 -11.87 5.16 0.44
N ILE A 187 -11.00 4.33 1.01
CA ILE A 187 -11.07 2.88 0.87
C ILE A 187 -12.37 2.33 1.47
N THR A 188 -12.76 2.80 2.65
CA THR A 188 -13.96 2.32 3.34
C THR A 188 -15.23 2.73 2.60
N ASP A 189 -15.31 3.96 2.13
CA ASP A 189 -16.46 4.45 1.35
C ASP A 189 -16.61 3.63 0.07
N ARG A 190 -15.52 3.40 -0.66
CA ARG A 190 -15.55 2.54 -1.86
C ARG A 190 -15.92 1.09 -1.54
N LEU A 191 -15.51 0.58 -0.38
CA LEU A 191 -15.87 -0.76 0.04
C LEU A 191 -17.37 -0.89 0.32
N ARG A 192 -17.97 0.11 0.97
CA ARG A 192 -19.41 0.20 1.24
C ARG A 192 -20.22 0.41 -0.03
N ASP A 193 -19.80 1.34 -0.90
CA ASP A 193 -20.45 1.63 -2.18
C ASP A 193 -20.57 0.38 -3.07
N ARG A 194 -19.52 -0.46 -3.08
CA ARG A 194 -19.45 -1.66 -3.94
C ARG A 194 -20.07 -2.90 -3.33
N ASN A 195 -20.19 -2.95 -2.01
CA ASN A 195 -20.67 -4.12 -1.30
C ASN A 195 -21.67 -3.71 -0.20
N PRO A 196 -22.74 -2.97 -0.55
CA PRO A 196 -23.68 -2.42 0.43
C PRO A 196 -24.30 -3.52 1.29
N GLU A 197 -24.50 -4.71 0.73
CA GLU A 197 -25.10 -5.88 1.40
C GLU A 197 -24.27 -6.41 2.59
N LEU A 198 -23.00 -5.98 2.71
CA LEU A 198 -22.09 -6.43 3.76
C LEU A 198 -22.00 -5.46 4.94
N PHE A 199 -22.70 -4.33 4.88
CA PHE A 199 -22.68 -3.26 5.88
C PHE A 199 -24.06 -2.91 6.46
N GLU A 200 -25.10 -3.66 6.09
CA GLU A 200 -26.46 -3.57 6.64
C GLU A 200 -26.59 -4.17 8.05
#